data_AF-A0A1G9ZQP1-F1
#
_entry.id   AF-A0A1G9ZQP1-F1
#
_cell.length_a   1.000
_cell.length_b   1.000
_cell.length_c   1.000
_cell.angle_alpha   90.00
_cell.angle_beta   90.00
_cell.angle_gamma   90.00
#
_symmetry.space_group_name_H-M   'P 1'
#
loop_
_entity.id
_entity.type
_entity.pdbx_description
1 polymer ?
#
loop_
_entity_poly.entity_id
_entity_poly.type
_entity_poly.pdbx_seq_one_letter_code
_entity_poly.pdbx_strand_id
1 'polypeptide(L)'
;MYPWLIPVKKHYENNEDLIAEVSIERITARDYREILTPACQFFSYSSYVLQTEVYVSIPTPSREAESLVLEQLAPHYKKIMKESIGNKTYRYNLIGLKPKTLTLFRYYETSGKLYSIVPDMVKSNSIIQFDEKYFKNADIREYSIDISQLKPLKIAGTESLYQFLKQTFFASEGVIRMQPVGWKLKSDLIESPSLRSLSTYASKIHITVNLYNRDILGVDIFS
;
A
#
# COMPACT_ATOMS: atom_id res chain seq x y z
N MET A 1 -3.63 -17.95 20.95
CA MET A 1 -4.04 -17.26 19.71
C MET A 1 -4.76 -15.99 20.12
N TYR A 2 -4.59 -14.87 19.42
CA TYR A 2 -5.20 -13.60 19.82
C TYR A 2 -6.72 -13.65 19.57
N PRO A 3 -7.56 -13.11 20.48
CA PRO A 3 -9.02 -13.22 20.38
C PRO A 3 -9.60 -12.45 19.18
N TRP A 4 -8.87 -11.47 18.67
CA TRP A 4 -9.23 -10.65 17.51
C TRP A 4 -8.79 -11.25 16.17
N LEU A 5 -8.26 -12.48 16.14
CA LEU A 5 -7.85 -13.19 14.92
C LEU A 5 -8.75 -14.39 14.64
N ILE A 6 -9.24 -14.45 13.41
CA ILE A 6 -10.05 -15.56 12.90
C ILE A 6 -9.26 -16.22 11.76
N PRO A 7 -8.86 -17.49 11.86
CA PRO A 7 -8.14 -18.17 10.78
C PRO A 7 -8.95 -18.19 9.48
N VAL A 8 -8.30 -17.85 8.36
CA VAL A 8 -8.91 -17.94 7.03
C VAL A 8 -8.59 -19.31 6.44
N LYS A 9 -9.61 -20.07 6.03
CA LYS A 9 -9.41 -21.29 5.23
C LYS A 9 -9.04 -20.85 3.82
N LYS A 10 -7.87 -21.25 3.32
CA LYS A 10 -7.49 -21.00 1.92
C LYS A 10 -8.48 -21.70 0.99
N HIS A 11 -9.04 -20.95 0.05
CA HIS A 11 -9.54 -21.50 -1.20
C HIS A 11 -8.52 -21.15 -2.27
N TYR A 12 -7.82 -22.16 -2.77
CA TYR A 12 -7.00 -22.02 -3.95
C TYR A 12 -7.96 -22.04 -5.15
N GLU A 13 -8.36 -20.85 -5.61
CA GLU A 13 -8.94 -20.73 -6.93
C GLU A 13 -7.79 -20.70 -7.92
N ASN A 14 -7.67 -21.75 -8.73
CA ASN A 14 -6.82 -21.73 -9.92
C ASN A 14 -7.46 -20.77 -10.92
N ASN A 15 -7.03 -19.51 -10.91
CA ASN A 15 -7.28 -18.63 -12.04
C ASN A 15 -6.29 -19.02 -13.13
N GLU A 16 -6.78 -19.67 -14.17
CA GLU A 16 -6.08 -19.74 -15.44
C GLU A 16 -6.03 -18.32 -16.01
N ASP A 17 -4.87 -17.69 -15.94
CA ASP A 17 -4.67 -16.38 -16.53
C ASP A 17 -4.72 -16.50 -18.06
N LEU A 18 -5.81 -15.99 -18.66
CA LEU A 18 -5.85 -15.68 -20.08
C LEU A 18 -4.75 -14.65 -20.37
N ILE A 19 -3.79 -15.00 -21.24
CA ILE A 19 -2.74 -14.09 -21.69
C ILE A 19 -3.41 -13.00 -22.54
N ALA A 20 -3.77 -11.89 -21.89
CA ALA A 20 -4.20 -10.68 -22.57
C ALA A 20 -2.97 -9.94 -23.13
N GLU A 21 -3.12 -9.32 -24.30
CA GLU A 21 -2.08 -8.47 -24.89
C GLU A 21 -1.78 -7.29 -23.95
N VAL A 22 -0.51 -7.06 -23.65
CA VAL A 22 -0.05 -5.99 -22.77
C VAL A 22 0.73 -4.96 -23.58
N SER A 23 0.35 -3.70 -23.48
CA SER A 23 1.11 -2.58 -24.04
C SER A 23 1.62 -1.66 -22.92
N ILE A 24 2.82 -1.13 -23.09
CA ILE A 24 3.47 -0.25 -22.11
C ILE A 24 3.93 1.02 -22.81
N GLU A 25 3.45 2.16 -22.34
CA GLU A 25 3.82 3.49 -22.82
C GLU A 25 4.53 4.26 -21.70
N ARG A 26 5.65 4.93 -22.02
CA ARG A 26 6.28 5.85 -21.07
C ARG A 26 5.58 7.21 -21.13
N ILE A 27 5.20 7.72 -19.97
CA ILE A 27 4.53 9.01 -19.85
C ILE A 27 5.43 10.02 -19.14
N THR A 28 5.30 11.29 -19.52
CA THR A 28 5.94 12.41 -18.84
C THR A 28 4.96 13.04 -17.86
N ALA A 29 5.36 13.17 -16.60
CA ALA A 29 4.58 13.90 -15.61
C ALA A 29 4.54 15.40 -15.92
N ARG A 30 3.49 16.07 -15.45
CA ARG A 30 3.44 17.53 -15.33
C ARG A 30 4.53 18.05 -14.38
N ASP A 31 4.59 19.36 -14.24
CA ASP A 31 5.49 20.04 -13.32
C ASP A 31 5.44 19.47 -11.89
N TYR A 32 6.60 19.46 -11.25
CA TYR A 32 6.77 18.99 -9.88
C TYR A 32 5.83 19.73 -8.92
N ARG A 33 5.27 19.00 -7.95
CA ARG A 33 4.44 19.56 -6.87
C ARG A 33 5.25 19.61 -5.58
N GLU A 34 5.19 20.74 -4.88
CA GLU A 34 5.87 20.91 -3.58
C GLU A 34 5.02 20.45 -2.38
N ILE A 35 4.06 19.56 -2.62
CA ILE A 35 3.14 19.03 -1.61
C ILE A 35 3.11 17.51 -1.72
N LEU A 36 3.24 16.81 -0.59
CA LEU A 36 3.02 15.36 -0.51
C LEU A 36 1.61 15.09 0.00
N THR A 37 0.69 14.75 -0.90
CA THR A 37 -0.67 14.37 -0.50
C THR A 37 -0.64 13.11 0.36
N PRO A 38 -1.69 12.81 1.15
CA PRO A 38 -1.76 11.55 1.91
C PRO A 38 -1.58 10.30 1.05
N ALA A 39 -2.09 10.30 -0.19
CA ALA A 39 -1.85 9.21 -1.15
C ALA A 39 -0.37 9.12 -1.56
N CYS A 40 0.27 10.25 -1.89
CA CYS A 40 1.70 10.27 -2.20
C CYS A 40 2.55 9.77 -1.03
N GLN A 41 2.30 10.26 0.18
CA GLN A 41 2.98 9.78 1.37
C GLN A 41 2.79 8.27 1.55
N PHE A 42 1.56 7.78 1.43
CA PHE A 42 1.23 6.37 1.62
C PHE A 42 1.97 5.44 0.65
N PHE A 43 2.04 5.77 -0.64
CA PHE A 43 2.68 4.93 -1.64
C PHE A 43 4.20 5.15 -1.78
N SER A 44 4.70 6.32 -1.39
CA SER A 44 6.12 6.68 -1.60
C SER A 44 6.99 6.55 -0.34
N TYR A 45 6.40 6.52 0.86
CA TYR A 45 7.18 6.58 2.10
C TYR A 45 8.12 5.37 2.30
N SER A 46 7.73 4.18 1.85
CA SER A 46 8.61 3.00 1.90
C SER A 46 9.89 3.21 1.06
N SER A 47 9.79 3.79 -0.15
CA SER A 47 10.96 4.13 -0.95
C SER A 47 11.89 5.13 -0.25
N TYR A 48 11.29 6.09 0.48
CA TYR A 48 12.05 7.07 1.25
C TYR A 48 12.81 6.43 2.42
N VAL A 49 12.14 5.65 3.27
CA VAL A 49 12.74 5.04 4.47
C VAL A 49 13.73 3.94 4.12
N LEU A 50 13.39 3.08 3.16
CA LEU A 50 14.23 1.95 2.75
C LEU A 50 15.37 2.36 1.81
N GLN A 51 15.38 3.62 1.34
CA GLN A 51 16.35 4.15 0.37
C GLN A 51 16.50 3.26 -0.86
N THR A 52 15.39 2.66 -1.31
CA THR A 52 15.34 1.77 -2.48
C THR A 52 14.23 2.21 -3.42
N GLU A 53 14.36 1.86 -4.70
CA GLU A 53 13.33 2.14 -5.69
C GLU A 53 12.22 1.09 -5.57
N VAL A 54 11.19 1.40 -4.77
CA VAL A 54 9.99 0.55 -4.70
C VAL A 54 9.15 0.78 -5.94
N TYR A 55 8.75 -0.31 -6.56
CA TYR A 55 7.81 -0.32 -7.67
C TYR A 55 6.38 -0.12 -7.15
N VAL A 56 5.69 0.91 -7.63
CA VAL A 56 4.30 1.18 -7.26
C VAL A 56 3.42 1.04 -8.51
N SER A 57 2.44 0.14 -8.46
CA SER A 57 1.45 -0.05 -9.52
C SER A 57 0.07 0.36 -9.00
N ILE A 58 -0.57 1.31 -9.70
CA ILE A 58 -1.89 1.83 -9.31
C ILE A 58 -2.89 1.52 -10.44
N PRO A 59 -4.00 0.82 -10.15
CA PRO A 59 -5.08 0.65 -11.11
C PRO A 59 -5.82 1.96 -11.35
N THR A 60 -6.15 2.24 -12.60
CA THR A 60 -6.90 3.43 -13.01
C THR A 60 -8.11 3.00 -13.85
N PRO A 61 -9.19 2.50 -13.22
CA PRO A 61 -10.37 1.99 -13.92
C PRO A 61 -11.23 3.10 -14.57
N SER A 62 -10.97 4.36 -14.24
CA SER A 62 -11.67 5.52 -14.79
C SER A 62 -10.72 6.69 -15.07
N ARG A 63 -11.23 7.71 -15.78
CA ARG A 63 -10.47 8.95 -16.04
C ARG A 63 -10.20 9.72 -14.75
N GLU A 64 -11.12 9.68 -13.80
CA GLU A 64 -10.96 10.30 -12.48
C GLU A 64 -9.80 9.65 -11.74
N ALA A 65 -9.73 8.31 -11.75
CA ALA A 65 -8.62 7.56 -11.15
C ALA A 65 -7.28 7.89 -11.81
N GLU A 66 -7.25 7.96 -13.15
CA GLU A 66 -6.07 8.38 -13.91
C GLU A 66 -5.62 9.80 -13.53
N SER A 67 -6.56 10.75 -13.45
CA SER A 67 -6.27 12.12 -13.03
C SER A 67 -5.66 12.16 -11.63
N LEU A 68 -6.19 11.40 -10.67
CA LEU A 68 -5.66 11.32 -9.31
C LEU A 68 -4.20 10.84 -9.30
N VAL A 69 -3.86 9.81 -10.07
CA VAL A 69 -2.49 9.31 -10.17
C VAL A 69 -1.55 10.34 -10.80
N LEU A 70 -1.97 10.93 -11.93
CA LEU A 70 -1.18 11.91 -12.67
C LEU A 70 -0.96 13.22 -11.89
N GLU A 71 -1.89 13.59 -11.02
CA GLU A 71 -1.80 14.83 -10.23
C GLU A 71 -1.09 14.62 -8.89
N GLN A 72 -1.36 13.52 -8.20
CA GLN A 72 -0.90 13.32 -6.83
C GLN A 72 0.38 12.49 -6.73
N LEU A 73 0.61 11.54 -7.64
CA LEU A 73 1.74 10.61 -7.55
C LEU A 73 2.79 10.92 -8.62
N ALA A 74 2.41 10.92 -9.89
CA ALA A 74 3.32 11.04 -11.02
C ALA A 74 4.35 12.19 -10.92
N PRO A 75 4.02 13.40 -10.42
CA PRO A 75 5.00 14.49 -10.31
C PRO A 75 6.21 14.15 -9.44
N HIS A 76 6.09 13.16 -8.55
CA HIS A 76 7.10 12.77 -7.58
C HIS A 76 8.02 11.63 -8.03
N TYR A 77 7.74 10.98 -9.16
CA TYR A 77 8.48 9.80 -9.66
C TYR A 77 9.30 10.09 -10.92
N LYS A 78 10.46 9.45 -11.06
CA LYS A 78 11.38 9.60 -12.20
C LYS A 78 10.85 8.93 -13.46
N LYS A 79 10.26 7.73 -13.30
CA LYS A 79 9.74 6.92 -14.40
C LYS A 79 8.27 6.61 -14.15
N ILE A 80 7.46 6.93 -15.14
CA ILE A 80 6.02 6.69 -15.15
C ILE A 80 5.71 5.90 -16.42
N MET A 81 5.08 4.75 -16.27
CA MET A 81 4.66 3.91 -17.38
C MET A 81 3.17 3.64 -17.26
N LYS A 82 2.44 3.83 -18.34
CA LYS A 82 1.05 3.40 -18.45
C LYS A 82 1.04 2.04 -19.11
N GLU A 83 0.50 1.07 -18.40
CA GLU A 83 0.28 -0.29 -18.88
C GLU A 83 -1.19 -0.43 -19.25
N SER A 84 -1.46 -1.04 -20.41
CA SER A 84 -2.81 -1.40 -20.84
C SER A 84 -2.89 -2.91 -20.98
N ILE A 85 -3.89 -3.53 -20.38
CA ILE A 85 -4.16 -4.96 -20.47
C ILE A 85 -5.42 -5.16 -21.33
N GLY A 86 -5.24 -5.72 -22.53
CA GLY A 86 -6.27 -5.75 -23.57
C GLY A 86 -6.82 -4.35 -23.86
N ASN A 87 -8.16 -4.21 -23.89
CA ASN A 87 -8.83 -2.97 -24.28
C ASN A 87 -9.41 -2.14 -23.11
N LYS A 88 -9.22 -2.54 -21.85
CA LYS A 88 -10.11 -2.05 -20.77
C LYS A 88 -9.46 -1.61 -19.46
N THR A 89 -8.31 -2.15 -19.07
CA THR A 89 -7.72 -1.81 -17.77
C THR A 89 -6.38 -1.14 -17.93
N TYR A 90 -6.27 0.06 -17.37
CA TYR A 90 -5.03 0.81 -17.31
C TYR A 90 -4.43 0.72 -15.91
N ARG A 91 -3.11 0.53 -15.86
CA ARG A 91 -2.30 0.66 -14.65
C ARG A 91 -1.22 1.70 -14.87
N TYR A 92 -0.89 2.43 -13.82
CA TYR A 92 0.26 3.30 -13.79
C TYR A 92 1.34 2.72 -12.91
N ASN A 93 2.49 2.48 -13.52
CA ASN A 93 3.67 1.91 -12.90
C ASN A 93 4.68 3.03 -12.67
N LEU A 94 4.96 3.31 -11.39
CA LEU A 94 5.74 4.43 -10.90
C LEU A 94 7.02 3.91 -10.24
N ILE A 95 8.17 4.39 -10.71
CA ILE A 95 9.48 3.89 -10.27
C ILE A 95 10.43 5.05 -9.96
N GLY A 96 11.06 4.96 -8.78
CA GLY A 96 12.14 5.82 -8.32
C GLY A 96 11.66 7.24 -7.98
N LEU A 97 11.73 7.63 -6.72
CA LEU A 97 11.37 9.00 -6.31
C LEU A 97 12.38 10.03 -6.85
N LYS A 98 11.88 11.17 -7.32
CA LYS A 98 12.74 12.30 -7.71
C LYS A 98 13.52 12.82 -6.50
N PRO A 99 14.76 13.35 -6.68
CA PRO A 99 15.54 13.93 -5.57
C PRO A 99 14.80 15.02 -4.78
N LYS A 100 14.04 15.88 -5.46
CA LYS A 100 13.21 16.91 -4.82
C LYS A 100 12.16 16.30 -3.87
N THR A 101 11.56 15.18 -4.23
CA THR A 101 10.61 14.45 -3.39
C THR A 101 11.28 13.93 -2.12
N LEU A 102 12.51 13.40 -2.23
CA LEU A 102 13.27 12.92 -1.07
C LEU A 102 13.59 14.06 -0.09
N THR A 103 13.98 15.23 -0.61
CA THR A 103 14.16 16.44 0.20
C THR A 103 12.85 16.88 0.87
N LEU A 104 11.73 16.78 0.15
CA LEU A 104 10.42 17.14 0.68
C LEU A 104 9.97 16.19 1.81
N PHE A 105 10.23 14.88 1.70
CA PHE A 105 9.98 13.93 2.79
C PHE A 105 10.80 14.26 4.04
N ARG A 106 12.10 14.58 3.91
CA ARG A 106 12.94 15.02 5.04
C ARG A 106 12.37 16.25 5.73
N TYR A 107 11.88 17.21 4.94
CA TYR A 107 11.21 18.39 5.48
C TYR A 107 9.91 18.02 6.22
N TYR A 108 9.07 17.13 5.67
CA TYR A 108 7.82 16.71 6.31
C TYR A 108 8.08 15.98 7.63
N GLU A 109 9.13 15.15 7.67
CA GLU A 109 9.57 14.42 8.87
C GLU A 109 10.04 15.38 9.97
N THR A 110 10.95 16.30 9.64
CA THR A 110 11.52 17.25 10.60
C THR A 110 10.53 18.34 11.05
N SER A 111 9.51 18.63 10.25
CA SER A 111 8.46 19.63 10.57
C SER A 111 7.18 19.03 11.14
N GLY A 112 7.12 17.71 11.39
CA GLY A 112 5.92 17.05 11.95
C GLY A 112 4.71 17.05 11.01
N LYS A 113 4.92 17.17 9.69
CA LYS A 113 3.87 17.18 8.65
C LYS A 113 3.62 15.80 8.02
N LEU A 114 4.39 14.78 8.42
CA LEU A 114 4.15 13.42 7.95
C LEU A 114 2.76 12.94 8.36
N TYR A 115 2.07 12.35 7.40
CA TYR A 115 0.80 11.69 7.60
C TYR A 115 1.00 10.49 8.52
N SER A 116 0.43 10.53 9.73
CA SER A 116 0.88 9.68 10.84
C SER A 116 0.67 8.17 10.67
N ILE A 117 -0.06 7.72 9.65
CA ILE A 117 -0.14 6.28 9.33
C ILE A 117 1.14 5.78 8.64
N VAL A 118 1.85 6.63 7.89
CA VAL A 118 2.97 6.14 7.06
C VAL A 118 4.17 5.68 7.88
N PRO A 119 4.57 6.35 8.98
CA PRO A 119 5.62 5.83 9.87
C PRO A 119 5.18 4.55 10.60
N ASP A 120 3.88 4.41 10.90
CA ASP A 120 3.38 3.18 11.49
C ASP A 120 3.45 2.04 10.48
N MET A 121 3.16 2.23 9.18
CA MET A 121 3.30 1.20 8.14
C MET A 121 4.75 0.76 7.86
N VAL A 122 5.74 1.61 8.14
CA VAL A 122 7.16 1.34 7.85
C VAL A 122 8.00 1.56 9.11
N LYS A 123 7.99 0.58 10.03
CA LYS A 123 8.66 0.64 11.34
C LYS A 123 10.14 0.28 11.32
N SER A 124 10.64 -0.16 10.19
CA SER A 124 12.01 -0.64 10.03
C SER A 124 12.56 -0.20 8.68
N ASN A 125 13.86 0.08 8.64
CA ASN A 125 14.62 0.34 7.42
C ASN A 125 15.18 -0.95 6.80
N SER A 126 14.86 -2.11 7.36
CA SER A 126 15.36 -3.40 6.91
C SER A 126 14.52 -3.98 5.78
N ILE A 127 15.21 -4.40 4.72
CA ILE A 127 14.61 -5.09 3.57
C ILE A 127 14.69 -6.62 3.68
N ILE A 128 15.00 -7.17 4.87
CA ILE A 128 15.19 -8.63 5.04
C ILE A 128 13.97 -9.44 4.60
N GLN A 129 12.75 -8.89 4.74
CA GLN A 129 11.51 -9.51 4.28
C GLN A 129 11.39 -9.65 2.75
N PHE A 130 12.34 -9.09 1.99
CA PHE A 130 12.43 -9.18 0.53
C PHE A 130 13.56 -10.13 0.06
N ASP A 131 14.32 -10.75 0.97
CA ASP A 131 15.33 -11.76 0.64
C ASP A 131 14.65 -13.11 0.35
N GLU A 132 14.99 -13.78 -0.75
CA GLU A 132 14.46 -15.11 -1.09
C GLU A 132 14.69 -16.14 0.04
N LYS A 133 15.81 -16.04 0.75
CA LYS A 133 16.14 -16.94 1.87
C LYS A 133 15.22 -16.76 3.07
N TYR A 134 14.58 -15.60 3.18
CA TYR A 134 13.65 -15.30 4.26
C TYR A 134 12.48 -16.29 4.32
N PHE A 135 12.04 -16.77 3.15
CA PHE A 135 10.89 -17.66 3.03
C PHE A 135 11.22 -19.16 3.12
N LYS A 136 12.51 -19.53 3.16
CA LYS A 136 12.95 -20.94 3.10
C LYS A 136 12.31 -21.83 4.18
N ASN A 137 12.01 -21.27 5.35
CA ASN A 137 11.39 -21.98 6.48
C ASN A 137 10.09 -21.29 6.98
N ALA A 138 9.42 -20.50 6.14
CA ALA A 138 8.27 -19.72 6.57
C ALA A 138 7.02 -20.61 6.80
N ASP A 139 6.35 -20.43 7.94
CA ASP A 139 4.97 -20.92 8.18
C ASP A 139 4.03 -19.75 7.92
N ILE A 140 3.57 -19.62 6.68
CA ILE A 140 2.73 -18.50 6.26
C ILE A 140 1.25 -18.85 6.42
N ARG A 141 0.56 -18.09 7.27
CA ARG A 141 -0.89 -18.22 7.49
C ARG A 141 -1.60 -16.90 7.35
N GLU A 142 -2.87 -17.00 6.97
CA GLU A 142 -3.75 -15.86 6.81
C GLU A 142 -4.79 -15.84 7.93
N TYR A 143 -5.06 -14.64 8.44
CA TYR A 143 -6.07 -14.40 9.46
C TYR A 143 -6.92 -13.20 9.07
N SER A 144 -8.22 -13.28 9.33
CA SER A 144 -9.10 -12.12 9.34
C SER A 144 -9.01 -11.46 10.71
N ILE A 145 -8.93 -10.14 10.72
CA ILE A 145 -9.07 -9.35 11.94
C ILE A 145 -10.56 -9.17 12.21
N ASP A 146 -10.98 -9.36 13.46
CA ASP A 146 -12.30 -8.92 13.93
C ASP A 146 -12.30 -7.39 14.04
N ILE A 147 -12.86 -6.71 13.03
CA ILE A 147 -12.90 -5.25 12.95
C ILE A 147 -13.67 -4.64 14.13
N SER A 148 -14.63 -5.37 14.73
CA SER A 148 -15.36 -4.86 15.90
C SER A 148 -14.47 -4.60 17.12
N GLN A 149 -13.29 -5.24 17.16
CA GLN A 149 -12.28 -5.06 18.20
C GLN A 149 -11.34 -3.88 17.92
N LEU A 150 -11.30 -3.36 16.68
CA LEU A 150 -10.53 -2.18 16.32
C LEU A 150 -11.29 -0.92 16.69
N LYS A 151 -10.76 -0.14 17.65
CA LYS A 151 -11.32 1.19 17.96
C LYS A 151 -10.99 2.16 16.82
N PRO A 152 -11.97 2.69 16.05
CA PRO A 152 -11.68 3.56 14.93
C PRO A 152 -10.84 4.78 15.35
N LEU A 153 -9.90 5.20 14.51
CA LEU A 153 -9.05 6.35 14.74
C LEU A 153 -9.11 7.32 13.56
N LYS A 154 -9.70 8.49 13.81
CA LYS A 154 -9.74 9.58 12.81
C LYS A 154 -8.40 10.29 12.77
N ILE A 155 -7.71 10.17 11.64
CA ILE A 155 -6.44 10.86 11.38
C ILE A 155 -6.67 11.82 10.20
N ALA A 156 -6.10 13.02 10.29
CA ALA A 156 -6.16 13.98 9.19
C ALA A 156 -5.48 13.39 7.95
N GLY A 157 -6.18 13.43 6.81
CA GLY A 157 -5.71 12.85 5.55
C GLY A 157 -6.27 11.46 5.23
N THR A 158 -6.81 10.72 6.21
CA THR A 158 -7.37 9.37 5.97
C THR A 158 -8.54 9.39 5.01
N GLU A 159 -9.45 10.33 5.15
CA GLU A 159 -10.58 10.47 4.20
C GLU A 159 -10.07 10.70 2.77
N SER A 160 -9.09 11.59 2.57
CA SER A 160 -8.54 11.85 1.24
C SER A 160 -7.80 10.65 0.65
N LEU A 161 -7.08 9.87 1.49
CA LEU A 161 -6.49 8.60 1.07
C LEU A 161 -7.59 7.60 0.70
N TYR A 162 -8.64 7.47 1.52
CA TYR A 162 -9.76 6.58 1.24
C TYR A 162 -10.43 6.92 -0.09
N GLN A 163 -10.69 8.21 -0.37
CA GLN A 163 -11.23 8.62 -1.67
C GLN A 163 -10.30 8.22 -2.83
N PHE A 164 -8.99 8.36 -2.67
CA PHE A 164 -8.03 7.88 -3.66
C PHE A 164 -8.15 6.35 -3.87
N LEU A 165 -8.14 5.57 -2.79
CA LEU A 165 -8.24 4.11 -2.83
C LEU A 165 -9.58 3.65 -3.41
N LYS A 166 -10.67 4.36 -3.09
CA LYS A 166 -12.02 4.11 -3.62
C LYS A 166 -12.07 4.21 -5.13
N GLN A 167 -11.46 5.24 -5.71
CA GLN A 167 -11.45 5.45 -7.17
C GLN A 167 -10.47 4.53 -7.90
N THR A 168 -9.49 3.96 -7.20
CA THR A 168 -8.41 3.14 -7.79
C THR A 168 -8.60 1.66 -7.45
N PHE A 169 -8.04 1.23 -6.32
CA PHE A 169 -7.99 -0.17 -5.90
C PHE A 169 -9.37 -0.76 -5.62
N PHE A 170 -10.24 -0.07 -4.88
CA PHE A 170 -11.55 -0.63 -4.56
C PHE A 170 -12.48 -0.67 -5.76
N ALA A 171 -12.44 0.33 -6.64
CA ALA A 171 -13.20 0.32 -7.89
C ALA A 171 -12.74 -0.76 -8.88
N SER A 172 -11.45 -1.10 -8.89
CA SER A 172 -10.89 -2.07 -9.84
C SER A 172 -10.83 -3.50 -9.30
N GLU A 173 -10.48 -3.67 -8.03
CA GLU A 173 -10.10 -4.96 -7.43
C GLU A 173 -10.91 -5.29 -6.17
N GLY A 174 -11.66 -4.33 -5.62
CA GLY A 174 -12.39 -4.48 -4.35
C GLY A 174 -11.51 -4.54 -3.10
N VAL A 175 -10.18 -4.48 -3.26
CA VAL A 175 -9.20 -4.66 -2.19
C VAL A 175 -7.94 -3.85 -2.47
N ILE A 176 -7.32 -3.31 -1.42
CA ILE A 176 -5.91 -2.85 -1.46
C ILE A 176 -5.05 -3.86 -0.71
N ARG A 177 -3.97 -4.30 -1.35
CA ARG A 177 -2.98 -5.20 -0.75
C ARG A 177 -1.73 -4.40 -0.41
N MET A 178 -1.32 -4.48 0.85
CA MET A 178 -0.20 -3.72 1.38
C MET A 178 0.82 -4.64 2.01
N GLN A 179 2.08 -4.25 1.95
CA GLN A 179 3.17 -4.94 2.63
C GLN A 179 3.77 -3.99 3.67
N PRO A 180 3.32 -4.02 4.94
CA PRO A 180 3.96 -3.24 5.99
C PRO A 180 5.40 -3.72 6.20
N VAL A 181 6.26 -2.85 6.73
CA VAL A 181 7.65 -3.18 7.03
C VAL A 181 7.86 -3.15 8.54
N GLY A 182 8.39 -4.25 9.09
CA GLY A 182 8.70 -4.38 10.51
C GLY A 182 7.49 -4.59 11.43
N TRP A 183 6.30 -4.84 10.87
CA TRP A 183 5.14 -5.23 11.66
C TRP A 183 5.28 -6.63 12.22
N LYS A 184 4.88 -6.81 13.49
CA LYS A 184 4.92 -8.09 14.18
C LYS A 184 3.52 -8.45 14.69
N LEU A 185 3.19 -9.74 14.65
CA LEU A 185 2.00 -10.30 15.27
C LEU A 185 2.14 -10.30 16.80
N LYS A 186 1.69 -9.21 17.41
CA LYS A 186 1.70 -8.93 18.85
C LYS A 186 0.32 -8.49 19.32
N SER A 187 0.08 -8.53 20.63
CA SER A 187 -1.21 -8.13 21.23
C SER A 187 -1.58 -6.67 20.95
N ASP A 188 -0.57 -5.80 20.82
CA ASP A 188 -0.71 -4.37 20.56
C ASP A 188 -0.86 -4.03 19.07
N LEU A 189 -0.83 -5.01 18.16
CA LEU A 189 -1.03 -4.76 16.74
C LEU A 189 -2.39 -4.08 16.47
N ILE A 190 -3.41 -4.45 17.23
CA ILE A 190 -4.75 -3.86 17.14
C ILE A 190 -4.79 -2.36 17.52
N GLU A 191 -3.75 -1.87 18.20
CA GLU A 191 -3.58 -0.45 18.53
C GLU A 191 -2.81 0.34 17.46
N SER A 192 -2.40 -0.31 16.37
CA SER A 192 -1.77 0.34 15.22
C SER A 192 -2.62 1.51 14.71
N PRO A 193 -2.07 2.74 14.65
CA PRO A 193 -2.75 3.87 14.03
C PRO A 193 -3.20 3.60 12.59
N SER A 194 -2.40 2.87 11.81
CA SER A 194 -2.75 2.53 10.43
C SER A 194 -3.94 1.59 10.36
N LEU A 195 -3.93 0.48 11.12
CA LEU A 195 -5.06 -0.46 11.15
C LEU A 195 -6.33 0.22 11.62
N ARG A 196 -6.26 0.93 12.75
CA ARG A 196 -7.41 1.61 13.34
C ARG A 196 -7.98 2.73 12.47
N SER A 197 -7.13 3.38 11.68
CA SER A 197 -7.59 4.44 10.77
C SER A 197 -8.24 3.85 9.53
N LEU A 198 -7.58 2.89 8.88
CA LEU A 198 -8.08 2.26 7.66
C LEU A 198 -9.31 1.38 7.92
N SER A 199 -9.45 0.81 9.12
CA SER A 199 -10.62 0.02 9.49
C SER A 199 -11.93 0.79 9.51
N THR A 200 -11.86 2.13 9.56
CA THR A 200 -13.04 3.01 9.49
C THR A 200 -13.82 2.81 8.19
N TYR A 201 -13.14 2.41 7.11
CA TYR A 201 -13.72 2.25 5.78
C TYR A 201 -13.64 0.81 5.27
N ALA A 202 -13.17 -0.12 6.11
CA ALA A 202 -12.98 -1.50 5.71
C ALA A 202 -14.22 -2.33 6.01
N SER A 203 -14.68 -3.10 5.03
CA SER A 203 -15.64 -4.18 5.24
C SER A 203 -14.98 -5.41 5.86
N LYS A 204 -13.70 -5.63 5.55
CA LYS A 204 -12.88 -6.75 6.02
C LYS A 204 -11.40 -6.39 6.01
N ILE A 205 -10.62 -6.95 6.94
CA ILE A 205 -9.15 -6.84 6.96
C ILE A 205 -8.58 -8.23 7.15
N HIS A 206 -7.69 -8.65 6.24
CA HIS A 206 -6.88 -9.83 6.38
C HIS A 206 -5.42 -9.47 6.61
N ILE A 207 -4.72 -10.33 7.35
CA ILE A 207 -3.27 -10.26 7.52
C ILE A 207 -2.64 -11.59 7.14
N THR A 208 -1.54 -11.51 6.41
CA THR A 208 -0.67 -12.65 6.11
C THR A 208 0.50 -12.61 7.07
N VAL A 209 0.74 -13.70 7.79
CA VAL A 209 1.73 -13.76 8.88
C VAL A 209 2.70 -14.90 8.65
N ASN A 210 3.99 -14.64 8.78
CA ASN A 210 4.99 -15.69 8.98
C ASN A 210 5.04 -16.05 10.47
N LEU A 211 4.51 -17.21 10.84
CA LEU A 211 4.45 -17.64 12.25
C LEU A 211 5.82 -17.97 12.85
N TYR A 212 6.83 -18.27 12.03
CA TYR A 212 8.18 -18.57 12.51
C TYR A 212 8.80 -17.38 13.26
N ASN A 213 8.71 -16.18 12.67
CA ASN A 213 9.27 -14.94 13.22
C ASN A 213 8.22 -13.88 13.58
N ARG A 214 6.95 -14.23 13.42
CA ARG A 214 5.76 -13.41 13.65
C ARG A 214 5.68 -12.14 12.80
N ASP A 215 6.39 -12.07 11.67
CA ASP A 215 6.27 -10.91 10.78
C ASP A 215 4.91 -10.89 10.09
N ILE A 216 4.33 -9.69 9.99
CA ILE A 216 3.19 -9.43 9.12
C ILE A 216 3.74 -9.16 7.72
N LEU A 217 3.47 -10.08 6.79
CA LEU A 217 3.96 -10.03 5.41
C LEU A 217 3.01 -9.29 4.48
N GLY A 218 1.73 -9.22 4.83
CA GLY A 218 0.72 -8.62 3.99
C GLY A 218 -0.49 -8.20 4.81
N VAL A 219 -1.16 -7.14 4.36
CA VAL A 219 -2.43 -6.65 4.88
C VAL A 219 -3.33 -6.36 3.69
N ASP A 220 -4.44 -7.08 3.62
CA ASP A 220 -5.46 -6.89 2.60
C ASP A 220 -6.66 -6.19 3.23
N ILE A 221 -7.04 -5.04 2.69
CA ILE A 221 -8.18 -4.25 3.17
C ILE A 221 -9.23 -4.23 2.09
N PHE A 222 -10.42 -4.69 2.42
CA PHE A 222 -11.58 -4.75 1.53
C PHE A 222 -12.50 -3.58 1.85
N SER A 223 -13.08 -2.95 0.81
CA SER A 223 -14.11 -1.89 0.95
C SER A 223 -15.51 -2.42 0.70
#